data_AF-A0A7Y3XHL8-F1
#
_entry.id   AF-A0A7Y3XHL8-F1
#
_cell.length_a   1.000
_cell.length_b   1.000
_cell.length_c   1.000
_cell.angle_alpha   90.00
_cell.angle_beta   90.00
_cell.angle_gamma   90.00
#
_symmetry.space_group_name_H-M   'P 1'
#
loop_
_entity.id
_entity.type
_entity.pdbx_description
1 polymer ?
#
loop_
_entity_poly.entity_id
_entity_poly.type
_entity_poly.pdbx_seq_one_letter_code
_entity_poly.pdbx_strand_id
1 'polypeptide(L)'
;MQYDLDLGEDVPGIIILDIGTTSTDLIIAEEGRTWVRTFPSGGHTFTEALIETFKLTYSKAEKTKAEAQTSKYRRQILNALRPVFSDLAQEVQRSIGYYQSTHPNANLTKLVGVGSTFKLPGLRKFLSQQLQMEVVRLDEFQKIKPSGRGAELFSNHAVNFASAYGLALQGLGLADIDVNLIPVSVVRDRLWANKIKWFGAAAALVVFGSLLSFARPVLDGRYSEQPPEFENDIKRIIDDAKALKGRFEEIQQETDINAKAGNIIQTLDHRDVWKHMYSDLSQMLASGNPQPELFSGDPDLVSAIPPAQRRVLDLVSFDSEYPTVNRNASSSRTTGASDSDSGNPIVRCKMVVETPNAEGVSFINSSILNWLRNNQDRDGVPYRLIVPSGSSALIPGAVMVVPGGDEPVGDSARGGGNGATHAPAVATSAARAVSTGSQKAATAWSSARAASLRRQAGGSPVVETGGTTPI
;
A
#
# COMPACT_ATOMS: atom_id res chain seq x y z
N MET A 1 -17.86 -31.01 -54.42
CA MET A 1 -17.37 -31.94 -55.47
C MET A 1 -15.89 -31.74 -55.78
N GLN A 2 -15.37 -30.50 -55.78
CA GLN A 2 -13.95 -30.18 -56.04
C GLN A 2 -12.96 -31.16 -55.40
N TYR A 3 -12.98 -31.29 -54.06
CA TYR A 3 -12.19 -32.28 -53.31
C TYR A 3 -12.28 -33.72 -53.85
N ASP A 4 -13.45 -34.18 -54.30
CA ASP A 4 -13.69 -35.61 -54.65
C ASP A 4 -13.40 -35.94 -56.12
N LEU A 5 -13.54 -34.95 -57.01
CA LEU A 5 -13.33 -35.08 -58.46
C LEU A 5 -12.02 -34.44 -58.95
N ASP A 6 -11.17 -33.94 -58.03
CA ASP A 6 -9.90 -33.27 -58.32
C ASP A 6 -10.02 -32.11 -59.31
N LEU A 7 -10.97 -31.20 -59.05
CA LEU A 7 -11.24 -30.05 -59.91
C LEU A 7 -10.22 -28.93 -59.65
N GLY A 8 -9.03 -29.07 -60.23
CA GLY A 8 -8.00 -28.03 -60.28
C GLY A 8 -8.33 -26.87 -61.22
N GLU A 9 -7.45 -25.87 -61.30
CA GLU A 9 -7.70 -24.62 -62.05
C GLU A 9 -7.86 -24.84 -63.56
N ASP A 10 -7.12 -25.79 -64.15
CA ASP A 10 -7.22 -26.14 -65.59
C ASP A 10 -8.46 -26.98 -65.96
N VAL A 11 -9.32 -27.35 -65.00
CA VAL A 11 -10.45 -28.25 -65.25
C VAL A 11 -11.67 -27.45 -65.73
N PRO A 12 -12.23 -27.77 -66.93
CA PRO A 12 -13.33 -26.99 -67.51
C PRO A 12 -14.59 -27.01 -66.64
N GLY A 13 -15.35 -25.92 -66.65
CA GLY A 13 -16.48 -25.66 -65.77
C GLY A 13 -17.51 -26.80 -65.73
N ILE A 14 -18.01 -27.05 -64.51
CA ILE A 14 -18.97 -28.12 -64.21
C ILE A 14 -20.24 -27.52 -63.64
N ILE A 15 -21.37 -27.96 -64.18
CA ILE A 15 -22.70 -27.66 -63.64
C ILE A 15 -23.04 -28.77 -62.64
N ILE A 16 -23.48 -28.41 -61.45
CA ILE A 16 -24.09 -29.32 -60.47
C ILE A 16 -25.57 -28.92 -60.36
N LEU A 17 -26.47 -29.89 -60.48
CA LEU A 17 -27.91 -29.66 -60.36
C LEU A 17 -28.46 -30.49 -59.20
N ASP A 18 -28.80 -29.84 -58.10
CA ASP A 18 -29.46 -30.47 -56.95
C ASP A 18 -30.97 -30.30 -57.06
N ILE A 19 -31.69 -31.37 -57.40
CA ILE A 19 -33.15 -31.35 -57.50
C ILE A 19 -33.74 -31.85 -56.18
N GLY A 20 -33.92 -30.92 -55.25
CA GLY A 20 -34.59 -31.12 -53.97
C GLY A 20 -36.10 -31.31 -54.10
N THR A 21 -36.83 -31.23 -52.99
CA THR A 21 -38.28 -31.48 -52.96
C THR A 21 -39.08 -30.34 -53.60
N THR A 22 -38.83 -29.10 -53.21
CA THR A 22 -39.63 -27.91 -53.62
C THR A 22 -38.89 -26.94 -54.53
N SER A 23 -37.57 -27.04 -54.56
CA SER A 23 -36.67 -26.16 -55.32
C SER A 23 -35.53 -26.99 -55.93
N THR A 24 -34.93 -26.42 -56.97
CA THR A 24 -33.73 -26.94 -57.62
C THR A 24 -32.66 -25.88 -57.53
N ASP A 25 -31.47 -26.28 -57.09
CA ASP A 25 -30.28 -25.44 -57.04
C ASP A 25 -29.36 -25.82 -58.20
N LEU A 26 -29.16 -24.86 -59.12
CA LEU A 26 -28.16 -24.97 -60.17
C LEU A 26 -26.91 -24.22 -59.74
N ILE A 27 -25.82 -24.96 -59.55
CA ILE A 27 -24.52 -24.46 -59.14
C ILE A 27 -23.57 -24.62 -60.32
N ILE A 28 -22.78 -23.61 -60.64
CA ILE A 28 -21.72 -23.68 -61.65
C ILE A 28 -20.39 -23.46 -60.94
N ALA A 29 -19.45 -24.39 -61.11
CA ALA A 29 -18.11 -24.35 -60.53
C ALA A 29 -17.05 -24.31 -61.64
N GLU A 30 -16.24 -23.25 -61.65
CA GLU A 30 -15.22 -22.94 -62.67
C GLU A 30 -14.16 -22.00 -62.06
N GLU A 31 -12.87 -22.19 -62.36
CA GLU A 31 -11.74 -21.38 -61.82
C GLU A 31 -11.77 -21.17 -60.28
N GLY A 32 -12.17 -22.18 -59.51
CA GLY A 32 -12.33 -22.09 -58.04
C GLY A 32 -13.48 -21.17 -57.56
N ARG A 33 -14.30 -20.64 -58.49
CA ARG A 33 -15.47 -19.80 -58.21
C ARG A 33 -16.74 -20.63 -58.30
N THR A 34 -17.75 -20.26 -57.52
CA THR A 34 -19.09 -20.87 -57.58
C THR A 34 -20.16 -19.82 -57.82
N TRP A 35 -20.96 -19.99 -58.86
CA TRP A 35 -22.21 -19.25 -59.08
C TRP A 35 -23.41 -20.16 -58.76
N VAL A 36 -24.49 -19.61 -58.21
CA VAL A 36 -25.65 -20.38 -57.76
C VAL A 36 -26.94 -19.67 -58.19
N ARG A 37 -27.88 -20.43 -58.77
CA ARG A 37 -29.27 -20.02 -59.00
C ARG A 37 -30.24 -21.09 -58.49
N THR A 38 -30.99 -20.75 -57.44
CA THR A 38 -32.17 -21.50 -57.00
C THR A 38 -33.38 -21.15 -57.86
N PHE A 39 -34.23 -22.13 -58.19
CA PHE A 39 -35.55 -21.88 -58.78
C PHE A 39 -36.63 -22.84 -58.23
N PRO A 40 -37.91 -22.42 -58.16
CA PRO A 40 -38.99 -23.17 -57.51
C PRO A 40 -39.59 -24.26 -58.42
N SER A 41 -38.75 -25.23 -58.80
CA SER A 41 -39.16 -26.49 -59.44
C SER A 41 -38.45 -27.63 -58.71
N GLY A 42 -39.11 -28.75 -58.45
CA GLY A 42 -38.51 -29.83 -57.67
C GLY A 42 -39.29 -31.13 -57.70
N GLY A 43 -38.85 -32.09 -56.89
CA GLY A 43 -39.43 -33.43 -56.74
C GLY A 43 -40.94 -33.46 -56.46
N HIS A 44 -41.51 -32.39 -55.89
CA HIS A 44 -42.93 -32.19 -55.62
C HIS A 44 -43.76 -32.02 -56.90
N THR A 45 -43.31 -31.19 -57.83
CA THR A 45 -43.99 -30.90 -59.11
C THR A 45 -44.16 -32.16 -59.96
N PHE A 46 -43.19 -33.08 -59.90
CA PHE A 46 -43.30 -34.41 -60.51
C PHE A 46 -44.35 -35.30 -59.82
N THR A 47 -44.61 -35.13 -58.53
CA THR A 47 -45.68 -35.83 -57.81
C THR A 47 -47.05 -35.22 -58.10
N GLU A 48 -47.14 -33.89 -58.18
CA GLU A 48 -48.36 -33.16 -58.57
C GLU A 48 -48.85 -33.58 -59.96
N ALA A 49 -47.97 -33.60 -60.97
CA ALA A 49 -48.32 -34.07 -62.31
C ALA A 49 -48.86 -35.52 -62.34
N LEU A 50 -48.43 -36.39 -61.42
CA LEU A 50 -48.95 -37.75 -61.27
C LEU A 50 -50.29 -37.81 -60.51
N ILE A 51 -50.50 -36.93 -59.53
CA ILE A 51 -51.81 -36.73 -58.87
C ILE A 51 -52.83 -36.26 -59.92
N GLU A 52 -52.47 -35.27 -60.73
CA GLU A 52 -53.36 -34.73 -61.76
C GLU A 52 -53.66 -35.73 -62.86
N THR A 53 -52.66 -36.46 -63.36
CA THR A 53 -52.85 -37.40 -64.48
C THR A 53 -53.55 -38.69 -64.06
N PHE A 54 -53.16 -39.28 -62.91
CA PHE A 54 -53.66 -40.59 -62.47
C PHE A 54 -54.73 -40.53 -61.36
N LYS A 55 -55.11 -39.33 -60.91
CA LYS A 55 -56.07 -39.07 -59.82
C LYS A 55 -55.75 -39.85 -58.53
N LEU A 56 -54.45 -39.92 -58.21
CA LEU A 56 -53.91 -40.62 -57.05
C LEU A 56 -53.83 -39.69 -55.82
N THR A 57 -53.83 -40.27 -54.61
CA THR A 57 -53.44 -39.53 -53.40
C THR A 57 -51.92 -39.31 -53.39
N TYR A 58 -51.44 -38.25 -52.71
CA TYR A 58 -50.02 -37.86 -52.72
C TYR A 58 -49.06 -39.03 -52.41
N SER A 59 -49.34 -39.82 -51.36
CA SER A 59 -48.54 -40.99 -51.00
C SER A 59 -48.51 -42.08 -52.11
N LYS A 60 -49.62 -42.29 -52.82
CA LYS A 60 -49.68 -43.24 -53.95
C LYS A 60 -48.94 -42.68 -55.17
N ALA A 61 -49.02 -41.38 -55.42
CA ALA A 61 -48.28 -40.71 -56.49
C ALA A 61 -46.76 -40.74 -56.24
N GLU A 62 -46.31 -40.42 -55.02
CA GLU A 62 -44.91 -40.49 -54.62
C GLU A 62 -44.35 -41.91 -54.73
N LYS A 63 -45.10 -42.92 -54.28
CA LYS A 63 -44.73 -44.33 -54.48
C LYS A 63 -44.64 -44.69 -55.98
N THR A 64 -45.61 -44.26 -56.78
CA THR A 64 -45.62 -44.47 -58.24
C THR A 64 -44.45 -43.77 -58.94
N LYS A 65 -44.00 -42.62 -58.42
CA LYS A 65 -42.81 -41.89 -58.88
C LYS A 65 -41.52 -42.65 -58.57
N ALA A 66 -41.38 -43.16 -57.34
CA ALA A 66 -40.22 -43.97 -56.95
C ALA A 66 -40.15 -45.32 -57.69
N GLU A 67 -41.29 -46.00 -57.84
CA GLU A 67 -41.42 -47.27 -58.56
C GLU A 67 -41.58 -47.10 -60.08
N ALA A 68 -41.42 -45.88 -60.62
CA ALA A 68 -41.61 -45.58 -62.04
C ALA A 68 -40.74 -46.45 -62.97
N GLN A 69 -39.56 -46.87 -62.52
CA GLN A 69 -38.69 -47.76 -63.28
C GLN A 69 -39.23 -49.20 -63.34
N THR A 70 -39.74 -49.76 -62.24
CA THR A 70 -40.23 -51.15 -62.18
C THR A 70 -41.70 -51.30 -62.60
N SER A 71 -42.47 -50.21 -62.59
CA SER A 71 -43.91 -50.21 -62.91
C SER A 71 -44.23 -50.67 -64.35
N LYS A 72 -45.25 -51.53 -64.47
CA LYS A 72 -45.89 -51.91 -65.75
C LYS A 72 -46.34 -50.69 -66.58
N TYR A 73 -46.68 -49.58 -65.90
CA TYR A 73 -47.18 -48.36 -66.52
C TYR A 73 -46.09 -47.33 -66.84
N ARG A 74 -44.79 -47.70 -66.79
CA ARG A 74 -43.62 -46.82 -67.05
C ARG A 74 -43.83 -45.83 -68.21
N ARG A 75 -44.35 -46.27 -69.37
CA ARG A 75 -44.55 -45.39 -70.54
C ARG A 75 -45.62 -44.31 -70.31
N GLN A 76 -46.69 -44.62 -69.57
CA GLN A 76 -47.72 -43.65 -69.22
C GLN A 76 -47.21 -42.66 -68.16
N ILE A 77 -46.48 -43.17 -67.16
CA ILE A 77 -45.82 -42.35 -66.14
C ILE A 77 -44.85 -41.36 -66.79
N LEU A 78 -43.96 -41.82 -67.68
CA LEU A 78 -43.02 -40.95 -68.38
C LEU A 78 -43.68 -39.93 -69.33
N ASN A 79 -44.85 -40.25 -69.90
CA ASN A 79 -45.64 -39.28 -70.66
C ASN A 79 -46.21 -38.19 -69.74
N ALA A 80 -46.72 -38.56 -68.56
CA ALA A 80 -47.26 -37.63 -67.57
C ALA A 80 -46.20 -36.68 -66.99
N LEU A 81 -44.96 -37.17 -66.79
CA LEU A 81 -43.83 -36.38 -66.30
C LEU A 81 -43.16 -35.51 -67.38
N ARG A 82 -43.48 -35.71 -68.67
CA ARG A 82 -42.79 -35.04 -69.78
C ARG A 82 -42.92 -33.51 -69.82
N PRO A 83 -44.06 -32.89 -69.45
CA PRO A 83 -44.15 -31.43 -69.30
C PRO A 83 -43.15 -30.93 -68.24
N VAL A 84 -43.17 -31.51 -67.05
CA VAL A 84 -42.27 -31.14 -65.95
C VAL A 84 -40.78 -31.34 -66.31
N PHE A 85 -40.44 -32.38 -67.10
CA PHE A 85 -39.09 -32.52 -67.66
C PHE A 85 -38.71 -31.39 -68.63
N SER A 86 -39.64 -30.93 -69.47
CA SER A 86 -39.45 -29.78 -70.36
C SER A 86 -39.24 -28.49 -69.56
N ASP A 87 -40.08 -28.23 -68.57
CA ASP A 87 -40.07 -26.98 -67.81
C ASP A 87 -38.80 -26.86 -66.96
N LEU A 88 -38.39 -27.94 -66.32
CA LEU A 88 -37.09 -28.06 -65.64
C LEU A 88 -35.93 -27.81 -66.62
N ALA A 89 -35.95 -28.44 -67.80
CA ALA A 89 -34.88 -28.25 -68.79
C ALA A 89 -34.80 -26.81 -69.32
N GLN A 90 -35.94 -26.12 -69.45
CA GLN A 90 -35.99 -24.71 -69.84
C GLN A 90 -35.41 -23.78 -68.75
N GLU A 91 -35.69 -24.02 -67.47
CA GLU A 91 -35.06 -23.26 -66.38
C GLU A 91 -33.55 -23.52 -66.29
N VAL A 92 -33.11 -24.77 -66.47
CA VAL A 92 -31.68 -25.11 -66.55
C VAL A 92 -31.02 -24.39 -67.73
N GLN A 93 -31.61 -24.47 -68.93
CA GLN A 93 -31.09 -23.80 -70.13
C GLN A 93 -31.04 -22.27 -69.97
N ARG A 94 -32.06 -21.66 -69.35
CA ARG A 94 -32.08 -20.21 -69.06
C ARG A 94 -30.98 -19.81 -68.06
N SER A 95 -30.73 -20.65 -67.06
CA SER A 95 -29.64 -20.43 -66.08
C SER A 95 -28.27 -20.46 -66.75
N ILE A 96 -28.02 -21.46 -67.60
CA ILE A 96 -26.78 -21.64 -68.36
C ILE A 96 -26.56 -20.45 -69.30
N GLY A 97 -27.58 -20.08 -70.09
CA GLY A 97 -27.49 -18.95 -71.02
C GLY A 97 -27.22 -17.61 -70.31
N TYR A 98 -27.84 -17.38 -69.14
CA TYR A 98 -27.54 -16.21 -68.32
C TYR A 98 -26.08 -16.20 -67.82
N TYR A 99 -25.59 -17.32 -67.30
CA TYR A 99 -24.20 -17.44 -66.84
C TYR A 99 -23.20 -17.20 -67.97
N GLN A 100 -23.39 -17.84 -69.14
CA GLN A 100 -22.53 -17.68 -70.32
C GLN A 100 -22.60 -16.26 -70.90
N SER A 101 -23.76 -15.60 -70.86
CA SER A 101 -23.87 -14.18 -71.26
C SER A 101 -23.12 -13.22 -70.34
N THR A 102 -22.85 -13.65 -69.09
CA THR A 102 -22.06 -12.90 -68.11
C THR A 102 -20.56 -13.29 -68.14
N HIS A 103 -20.26 -14.52 -68.56
CA HIS A 103 -18.91 -15.10 -68.61
C HIS A 103 -18.65 -15.69 -70.02
N PRO A 104 -18.28 -14.88 -71.02
CA PRO A 104 -18.18 -15.33 -72.43
C PRO A 104 -17.14 -16.43 -72.68
N ASN A 105 -16.18 -16.61 -71.77
CA ASN A 105 -15.12 -17.61 -71.86
C ASN A 105 -15.45 -18.93 -71.15
N ALA A 106 -16.60 -19.03 -70.47
CA ALA A 106 -16.96 -20.17 -69.62
C ALA A 106 -17.14 -21.48 -70.42
N ASN A 107 -16.37 -22.50 -70.08
CA ASN A 107 -16.31 -23.77 -70.82
C ASN A 107 -17.04 -24.88 -70.06
N LEU A 108 -18.37 -24.78 -70.04
CA LEU A 108 -19.24 -25.72 -69.33
C LEU A 108 -19.33 -27.05 -70.10
N THR A 109 -18.69 -28.11 -69.59
CA THR A 109 -18.53 -29.38 -70.31
C THR A 109 -19.53 -30.47 -69.91
N LYS A 110 -19.90 -30.54 -68.64
CA LYS A 110 -20.78 -31.60 -68.09
C LYS A 110 -21.66 -31.10 -66.95
N LEU A 111 -22.81 -31.75 -66.80
CA LEU A 111 -23.78 -31.52 -65.73
C LEU A 111 -23.88 -32.76 -64.82
N VAL A 112 -23.50 -32.62 -63.55
CA VAL A 112 -23.60 -33.67 -62.53
C VAL A 112 -24.89 -33.49 -61.72
N GLY A 113 -25.80 -34.45 -61.86
CA GLY A 113 -27.08 -34.48 -61.15
C GLY A 113 -26.98 -35.09 -59.75
N VAL A 114 -27.52 -34.36 -58.77
CA VAL A 114 -27.68 -34.78 -57.36
C VAL A 114 -29.11 -34.52 -56.89
N GLY A 115 -29.49 -35.08 -55.74
CA GLY A 115 -30.86 -35.06 -55.25
C GLY A 115 -31.74 -36.18 -55.82
N SER A 116 -32.73 -36.64 -55.05
CA SER A 116 -33.45 -37.90 -55.29
C SER A 116 -34.16 -37.97 -56.65
N THR A 117 -34.50 -36.82 -57.23
CA THR A 117 -35.21 -36.76 -58.52
C THR A 117 -34.39 -37.33 -59.68
N PHE A 118 -33.05 -37.33 -59.59
CA PHE A 118 -32.17 -38.03 -60.56
C PHE A 118 -32.24 -39.57 -60.49
N LYS A 119 -33.03 -40.14 -59.58
CA LYS A 119 -33.43 -41.56 -59.62
C LYS A 119 -34.56 -41.83 -60.62
N LEU A 120 -35.24 -40.79 -61.15
CA LEU A 120 -36.27 -40.97 -62.18
C LEU A 120 -35.69 -41.55 -63.48
N PRO A 121 -36.28 -42.63 -64.03
CA PRO A 121 -35.85 -43.16 -65.31
C PRO A 121 -36.08 -42.13 -66.42
N GLY A 122 -35.14 -42.02 -67.36
CA GLY A 122 -35.25 -41.13 -68.52
C GLY A 122 -34.84 -39.67 -68.28
N LEU A 123 -34.93 -39.13 -67.06
CA LEU A 123 -34.58 -37.72 -66.77
C LEU A 123 -33.17 -37.35 -67.24
N ARG A 124 -32.16 -38.15 -66.86
CA ARG A 124 -30.75 -38.00 -67.30
C ARG A 124 -30.63 -37.90 -68.83
N LYS A 125 -31.36 -38.74 -69.57
CA LYS A 125 -31.34 -38.77 -71.04
C LYS A 125 -32.08 -37.57 -71.63
N PHE A 126 -33.23 -37.20 -71.07
CA PHE A 126 -34.00 -36.04 -71.53
C PHE A 126 -33.20 -34.74 -71.38
N LEU A 127 -32.60 -34.51 -70.21
CA LEU A 127 -31.75 -33.34 -69.97
C LEU A 127 -30.55 -33.32 -70.93
N SER A 128 -29.85 -34.45 -71.12
CA SER A 128 -28.71 -34.52 -72.05
C SER A 128 -29.10 -34.23 -73.50
N GLN A 129 -30.27 -34.70 -73.95
CA GLN A 129 -30.79 -34.40 -75.28
C GLN A 129 -31.24 -32.94 -75.45
N GLN A 130 -31.85 -32.34 -74.42
CA GLN A 130 -32.37 -30.97 -74.48
C GLN A 130 -31.27 -29.90 -74.30
N LEU A 131 -30.25 -30.19 -73.48
CA LEU A 131 -29.13 -29.29 -73.18
C LEU A 131 -27.90 -29.51 -74.07
N GLN A 132 -27.92 -30.56 -74.91
CA GLN A 132 -26.79 -30.96 -75.79
C GLN A 132 -25.45 -31.18 -75.06
N MET A 133 -25.52 -31.56 -73.79
CA MET A 133 -24.38 -31.71 -72.87
C MET A 133 -24.37 -33.12 -72.25
N GLU A 134 -23.19 -33.60 -71.81
CA GLU A 134 -23.15 -34.80 -70.99
C GLU A 134 -23.82 -34.53 -69.63
N VAL A 135 -24.89 -35.28 -69.35
CA VAL A 135 -25.48 -35.34 -68.01
C VAL A 135 -25.02 -36.63 -67.34
N VAL A 136 -24.46 -36.52 -66.15
CA VAL A 136 -23.99 -37.61 -65.29
C VAL A 136 -24.80 -37.59 -63.98
N ARG A 137 -24.88 -38.72 -63.27
CA ARG A 137 -25.47 -38.78 -61.92
C ARG A 137 -24.36 -39.11 -60.92
N LEU A 138 -24.40 -38.52 -59.73
CA LEU A 138 -23.49 -38.87 -58.64
C LEU A 138 -23.88 -40.22 -58.02
N ASP A 139 -23.50 -41.31 -58.67
CA ASP A 139 -23.79 -42.68 -58.21
C ASP A 139 -22.87 -43.12 -57.06
N GLU A 140 -21.61 -42.70 -57.06
CA GLU A 140 -20.62 -42.98 -56.01
C GLU A 140 -19.69 -41.76 -55.80
N PHE A 141 -19.00 -41.72 -54.66
CA PHE A 141 -17.93 -40.75 -54.36
C PHE A 141 -16.57 -41.44 -54.48
N GLN A 142 -15.56 -40.75 -54.99
CA GLN A 142 -14.28 -41.37 -55.34
C GLN A 142 -13.33 -41.53 -54.14
N LYS A 143 -13.28 -40.53 -53.23
CA LYS A 143 -12.28 -40.50 -52.16
C LYS A 143 -12.76 -41.12 -50.84
N ILE A 144 -14.06 -41.11 -50.54
CA ILE A 144 -14.63 -41.77 -49.36
C ILE A 144 -14.95 -43.25 -49.64
N LYS A 145 -14.37 -44.15 -48.85
CA LYS A 145 -14.60 -45.61 -48.95
C LYS A 145 -15.39 -46.09 -47.73
N PRO A 146 -16.73 -46.20 -47.81
CA PRO A 146 -17.57 -46.59 -46.68
C PRO A 146 -17.34 -48.07 -46.32
N SER A 147 -17.16 -48.37 -45.03
CA SER A 147 -16.87 -49.72 -44.53
C SER A 147 -17.93 -50.21 -43.53
N GLY A 148 -18.20 -51.52 -43.54
CA GLY A 148 -19.13 -52.16 -42.61
C GLY A 148 -20.60 -52.08 -43.02
N ARG A 149 -21.51 -52.35 -42.06
CA ARG A 149 -22.95 -52.60 -42.30
C ARG A 149 -23.73 -51.47 -42.98
N GLY A 150 -23.19 -50.25 -43.03
CA GLY A 150 -23.84 -49.10 -43.67
C GLY A 150 -23.45 -48.87 -45.14
N ALA A 151 -22.44 -49.56 -45.67
CA ALA A 151 -21.84 -49.23 -46.97
C ALA A 151 -22.83 -49.35 -48.14
N GLU A 152 -23.62 -50.43 -48.19
CA GLU A 152 -24.65 -50.63 -49.22
C GLU A 152 -25.74 -49.54 -49.18
N LEU A 153 -26.17 -49.13 -47.98
CA LEU A 153 -27.15 -48.05 -47.81
C LEU A 153 -26.56 -46.68 -48.21
N PHE A 154 -25.26 -46.47 -47.97
CA PHE A 154 -24.57 -45.26 -48.41
C PHE A 154 -24.53 -45.18 -49.94
N SER A 155 -24.04 -46.21 -50.64
CA SER A 155 -23.99 -46.24 -52.11
C SER A 155 -25.39 -46.10 -52.73
N ASN A 156 -26.39 -46.81 -52.22
CA ASN A 156 -27.78 -46.69 -52.67
C ASN A 156 -28.37 -45.27 -52.51
N HIS A 157 -27.78 -44.40 -51.68
CA HIS A 157 -28.25 -43.04 -51.42
C HIS A 157 -27.21 -41.95 -51.66
N ALA A 158 -26.06 -42.24 -52.30
CA ALA A 158 -24.96 -41.29 -52.53
C ALA A 158 -25.42 -39.98 -53.22
N VAL A 159 -26.31 -40.10 -54.20
CA VAL A 159 -27.04 -39.00 -54.88
C VAL A 159 -27.63 -37.95 -53.90
N ASN A 160 -28.05 -38.35 -52.71
CA ASN A 160 -28.66 -37.49 -51.69
C ASN A 160 -27.65 -36.95 -50.67
N PHE A 161 -26.43 -37.50 -50.61
CA PHE A 161 -25.44 -37.16 -49.59
C PHE A 161 -24.45 -36.08 -50.02
N ALA A 162 -24.54 -35.54 -51.24
CA ALA A 162 -23.62 -34.53 -51.77
C ALA A 162 -23.42 -33.34 -50.82
N SER A 163 -24.51 -32.76 -50.32
CA SER A 163 -24.50 -31.60 -49.41
C SER A 163 -24.04 -31.98 -47.99
N ALA A 164 -24.41 -33.16 -47.49
CA ALA A 164 -23.95 -33.67 -46.20
C ALA A 164 -22.44 -34.02 -46.20
N TYR A 165 -21.92 -34.55 -47.31
CA TYR A 165 -20.50 -34.81 -47.54
C TYR A 165 -19.71 -33.50 -47.64
N GLY A 166 -20.25 -32.47 -48.32
CA GLY A 166 -19.68 -31.12 -48.32
C GLY A 166 -19.51 -30.53 -46.92
N LEU A 167 -20.56 -30.60 -46.08
CA LEU A 167 -20.49 -30.15 -44.68
C LEU A 167 -19.48 -30.97 -43.85
N ALA A 168 -19.34 -32.27 -44.11
CA ALA A 168 -18.35 -33.11 -43.45
C ALA A 168 -16.90 -32.72 -43.86
N LEU A 169 -16.66 -32.41 -45.13
CA LEU A 169 -15.37 -31.91 -45.62
C LEU A 169 -15.03 -30.54 -45.03
N GLN A 170 -16.00 -29.62 -44.95
CA GLN A 170 -15.82 -28.32 -44.29
C GLN A 170 -15.46 -28.51 -42.80
N GLY A 171 -16.15 -29.41 -42.09
CA GLY A 171 -15.84 -29.75 -40.70
C GLY A 171 -14.48 -30.43 -40.47
N LEU A 172 -13.83 -30.93 -41.54
CA LEU A 172 -12.48 -31.49 -41.52
C LEU A 172 -11.41 -30.51 -42.03
N GLY A 173 -11.78 -29.32 -42.51
CA GLY A 173 -10.85 -28.39 -43.15
C GLY A 173 -10.37 -28.85 -44.54
N LEU A 174 -11.14 -29.69 -45.22
CA LEU A 174 -10.85 -30.28 -46.54
C LEU A 174 -11.73 -29.71 -47.66
N ALA A 175 -12.31 -28.53 -47.45
CA ALA A 175 -13.12 -27.81 -48.43
C ALA A 175 -12.38 -26.55 -48.89
N ASP A 176 -12.23 -26.39 -50.21
CA ASP A 176 -11.55 -25.23 -50.83
C ASP A 176 -12.29 -23.91 -50.59
N ILE A 177 -13.62 -24.00 -50.39
CA ILE A 177 -14.52 -22.89 -50.08
C ILE A 177 -15.07 -23.11 -48.65
N ASP A 178 -14.40 -22.51 -47.65
CA ASP A 178 -14.93 -22.41 -46.28
C ASP A 178 -15.65 -21.08 -46.08
N VAL A 179 -16.98 -21.14 -45.89
CA VAL A 179 -17.81 -19.98 -45.58
C VAL A 179 -18.50 -20.19 -44.24
N ASN A 180 -18.11 -19.40 -43.25
CA ASN A 180 -18.66 -19.44 -41.91
C ASN A 180 -19.60 -18.25 -41.65
N LEU A 181 -20.90 -18.51 -41.62
CA LEU A 181 -21.95 -17.50 -41.39
C LEU A 181 -22.30 -17.30 -39.90
N ILE A 182 -21.54 -17.88 -38.96
CA ILE A 182 -21.74 -17.65 -37.52
C ILE A 182 -21.37 -16.19 -37.20
N PRO A 183 -22.25 -15.38 -36.58
CA PRO A 183 -21.95 -13.99 -36.26
C PRO A 183 -20.67 -13.83 -35.44
N VAL A 184 -19.86 -12.83 -35.77
CA VAL A 184 -18.55 -12.59 -35.14
C VAL A 184 -18.61 -12.43 -33.62
N SER A 185 -19.74 -11.96 -33.08
CA SER A 185 -20.03 -11.97 -31.64
C SER A 185 -20.03 -13.39 -31.08
N VAL A 186 -20.85 -14.29 -31.63
CA VAL A 186 -20.96 -15.69 -31.22
C VAL A 186 -19.64 -16.44 -31.39
N VAL A 187 -18.86 -16.15 -32.43
CA VAL A 187 -17.50 -16.71 -32.58
C VAL A 187 -16.59 -16.21 -31.46
N ARG A 188 -16.56 -14.89 -31.20
CA ARG A 188 -15.74 -14.28 -30.15
C ARG A 188 -16.11 -14.81 -28.77
N ASP A 189 -17.39 -14.98 -28.47
CA ASP A 189 -17.88 -15.44 -27.18
C ASP A 189 -17.56 -16.94 -26.94
N ARG A 190 -17.61 -17.77 -27.99
CA ARG A 190 -17.10 -19.16 -27.95
C ARG A 190 -15.58 -19.21 -27.72
N LEU A 191 -14.81 -18.32 -28.36
CA LEU A 191 -13.36 -18.20 -28.13
C LEU A 191 -13.04 -17.75 -26.70
N TRP A 192 -13.81 -16.80 -26.14
CA TRP A 192 -13.71 -16.43 -24.72
C TRP A 192 -14.04 -17.58 -23.79
N ALA A 193 -15.16 -18.29 -23.99
CA ALA A 193 -15.56 -19.42 -23.16
C ALA A 193 -14.48 -20.53 -23.09
N ASN A 194 -13.82 -20.82 -24.21
CA ASN A 194 -12.71 -21.77 -24.26
C ASN A 194 -11.42 -21.22 -23.61
N LYS A 195 -11.15 -19.91 -23.70
CA LYS A 195 -9.95 -19.27 -23.14
C LYS A 195 -10.07 -18.91 -21.65
N ILE A 196 -11.28 -18.75 -21.10
CA ILE A 196 -11.52 -18.38 -19.68
C ILE A 196 -10.81 -19.32 -18.70
N LYS A 197 -10.73 -20.63 -19.00
CA LYS A 197 -10.00 -21.60 -18.14
C LYS A 197 -8.50 -21.28 -18.06
N TRP A 198 -7.90 -20.88 -19.18
CA TRP A 198 -6.48 -20.50 -19.26
C TRP A 198 -6.20 -19.14 -18.61
N PHE A 199 -7.10 -18.17 -18.77
CA PHE A 199 -7.03 -16.90 -18.04
C PHE A 199 -7.16 -17.10 -16.52
N GLY A 200 -8.05 -18.00 -16.07
CA GLY A 200 -8.17 -18.37 -14.66
C GLY A 200 -6.89 -19.02 -14.11
N ALA A 201 -6.26 -19.93 -14.87
CA ALA A 201 -4.99 -20.53 -14.50
C ALA A 201 -3.83 -19.51 -14.44
N ALA A 202 -3.75 -18.59 -15.41
CA ALA A 202 -2.77 -17.51 -15.41
C ALA A 202 -2.97 -16.54 -14.23
N ALA A 203 -4.21 -16.15 -13.94
CA ALA A 203 -4.55 -15.31 -12.78
C ALA A 203 -4.19 -16.00 -11.46
N ALA A 204 -4.45 -17.31 -11.33
CA ALA A 204 -4.06 -18.09 -10.16
C ALA A 204 -2.53 -18.14 -9.98
N LEU A 205 -1.75 -18.27 -11.06
CA LEU A 205 -0.28 -18.19 -11.00
C LEU A 205 0.22 -16.81 -10.57
N VAL A 206 -0.39 -15.72 -11.06
CA VAL A 206 -0.04 -14.34 -10.64
C VAL A 206 -0.35 -14.12 -9.16
N VAL A 207 -1.52 -14.57 -8.68
CA VAL A 207 -1.89 -14.49 -7.25
C VAL A 207 -0.93 -15.33 -6.40
N PHE A 208 -0.61 -16.56 -6.84
CA PHE A 208 0.31 -17.44 -6.12
C PHE A 208 1.74 -16.88 -6.04
N GLY A 209 2.28 -16.36 -7.15
CA GLY A 209 3.58 -15.67 -7.16
C GLY A 209 3.59 -14.40 -6.29
N SER A 210 2.48 -13.66 -6.26
CA SER A 210 2.33 -12.50 -5.36
C SER A 210 2.36 -12.92 -3.89
N LEU A 211 1.62 -13.97 -3.52
CA LEU A 211 1.61 -14.52 -2.15
C LEU A 211 2.99 -15.05 -1.73
N LEU A 212 3.73 -15.71 -2.63
CA LEU A 212 5.10 -16.14 -2.38
C LEU A 212 6.07 -14.96 -2.13
N SER A 213 5.84 -13.81 -2.77
CA SER A 213 6.63 -12.59 -2.51
C SER A 213 6.47 -12.10 -1.06
N PHE A 214 5.24 -12.11 -0.54
CA PHE A 214 4.96 -11.77 0.86
C PHE A 214 5.41 -12.83 1.88
N ALA A 215 5.64 -14.07 1.45
CA ALA A 215 6.06 -15.15 2.35
C ALA A 215 7.47 -14.93 2.93
N ARG A 216 8.40 -14.31 2.18
CA ARG A 216 9.77 -14.05 2.67
C ARG A 216 9.80 -13.08 3.86
N PRO A 217 9.28 -11.83 3.77
CA PRO A 217 9.26 -10.90 4.92
C PRO A 217 8.60 -11.48 6.19
N VAL A 218 7.59 -12.34 6.04
CA VAL A 218 6.90 -13.00 7.17
C VAL A 218 7.74 -14.12 7.81
N LEU A 219 8.61 -14.78 7.04
CA LEU A 219 9.58 -15.75 7.55
C LEU A 219 10.79 -15.02 8.16
N ASP A 220 11.35 -14.05 7.44
CA ASP A 220 12.52 -13.26 7.85
C ASP A 220 12.25 -12.53 9.17
N GLY A 221 11.05 -11.97 9.35
CA GLY A 221 10.62 -11.36 10.62
C GLY A 221 10.59 -12.33 11.80
N ARG A 222 10.31 -13.63 11.59
CA ARG A 222 10.36 -14.65 12.65
C ARG A 222 11.78 -15.11 12.98
N TYR A 223 12.68 -15.08 12.00
CA TYR A 223 14.10 -15.32 12.27
C TYR A 223 14.73 -14.14 13.03
N SER A 224 14.28 -12.92 12.77
CA SER A 224 14.73 -11.71 13.49
C SER A 224 14.24 -11.59 14.95
N GLU A 225 13.36 -12.48 15.42
CA GLU A 225 13.01 -12.60 16.85
C GLU A 225 14.03 -13.45 17.65
N GLN A 226 14.99 -14.11 16.99
CA GLN A 226 16.15 -14.66 17.68
C GLN A 226 17.14 -13.52 17.95
N PRO A 227 17.48 -13.21 19.22
CA PRO A 227 18.35 -12.10 19.54
C PRO A 227 19.76 -12.37 18.96
N PRO A 228 20.29 -11.49 18.09
CA PRO A 228 21.62 -11.69 17.53
C PRO A 228 22.65 -11.60 18.65
N GLU A 229 23.60 -12.55 18.69
CA GLU A 229 24.61 -12.66 19.76
C GLU A 229 25.38 -11.33 19.99
N PHE A 230 25.54 -10.56 18.90
CA PHE A 230 26.08 -9.20 18.83
C PHE A 230 25.44 -8.18 19.78
N GLU A 231 24.18 -8.34 20.21
CA GLU A 231 23.53 -7.38 21.10
C GLU A 231 24.23 -7.29 22.47
N ASN A 232 24.85 -8.38 22.92
CA ASN A 232 25.62 -8.41 24.17
C ASN A 232 26.97 -7.69 24.03
N ASP A 233 27.62 -7.79 22.87
CA ASP A 233 28.90 -7.11 22.61
C ASP A 233 28.70 -5.61 22.36
N ILE A 234 27.60 -5.21 21.72
CA ILE A 234 27.19 -3.80 21.60
C ILE A 234 26.96 -3.19 23.01
N LYS A 235 26.28 -3.92 23.92
CA LYS A 235 26.09 -3.47 25.30
C LYS A 235 27.41 -3.32 26.06
N ARG A 236 28.32 -4.31 25.96
CA ARG A 236 29.67 -4.24 26.54
C ARG A 236 30.43 -3.00 26.09
N ILE A 237 30.50 -2.75 24.77
CA ILE A 237 31.20 -1.58 24.21
C ILE A 237 30.59 -0.26 24.72
N ILE A 238 29.26 -0.19 24.87
CA ILE A 238 28.55 0.98 25.43
C ILE A 238 28.89 1.18 26.91
N ASP A 239 28.99 0.11 27.70
CA ASP A 239 29.28 0.20 29.14
C ASP A 239 30.77 0.47 29.42
N ASP A 240 31.69 -0.08 28.62
CA ASP A 240 33.12 0.27 28.63
C ASP A 240 33.32 1.77 28.29
N ALA A 241 32.59 2.29 27.30
CA ALA A 241 32.63 3.71 26.94
C ALA A 241 32.14 4.63 28.07
N LYS A 242 31.11 4.22 28.82
CA LYS A 242 30.66 4.94 30.03
C LYS A 242 31.72 4.90 31.13
N ALA A 243 32.34 3.73 31.37
CA ALA A 243 33.36 3.57 32.40
C ALA A 243 34.62 4.42 32.10
N LEU A 244 35.04 4.48 30.83
CA LEU A 244 36.11 5.38 30.36
C LEU A 244 35.75 6.85 30.56
N LYS A 245 34.51 7.26 30.25
CA LYS A 245 34.05 8.64 30.47
C LYS A 245 34.08 9.03 31.95
N GLY A 246 33.57 8.16 32.84
CA GLY A 246 33.54 8.42 34.28
C GLY A 246 34.94 8.69 34.86
N ARG A 247 35.92 7.87 34.48
CA ARG A 247 37.33 8.07 34.90
C ARG A 247 37.94 9.38 34.37
N PHE A 248 37.55 9.83 33.19
CA PHE A 248 37.98 11.12 32.66
C PHE A 248 37.40 12.30 33.47
N GLU A 249 36.11 12.22 33.82
CA GLU A 249 35.43 13.24 34.63
C GLU A 249 35.98 13.29 36.08
N GLU A 250 36.40 12.14 36.64
CA GLU A 250 37.07 12.01 37.94
C GLU A 250 38.45 12.69 37.95
N ILE A 251 39.34 12.35 37.00
CA ILE A 251 40.68 12.97 36.85
C ILE A 251 40.57 14.49 36.60
N GLN A 252 39.55 14.92 35.85
CA GLN A 252 39.32 16.34 35.58
C GLN A 252 38.96 17.12 36.86
N GLN A 253 38.23 16.53 37.82
CA GLN A 253 37.92 17.18 39.10
C GLN A 253 39.14 17.28 40.03
N GLU A 254 40.01 16.26 40.06
CA GLU A 254 41.24 16.28 40.86
C GLU A 254 42.23 17.38 40.41
N THR A 255 42.08 17.88 39.17
CA THR A 255 42.96 18.88 38.56
C THR A 255 42.54 20.35 38.79
N ASP A 256 41.42 20.65 39.47
CA ASP A 256 40.89 22.03 39.64
C ASP A 256 41.60 22.86 40.74
N ILE A 257 42.94 22.86 40.70
CA ILE A 257 43.81 23.66 41.58
C ILE A 257 43.73 25.16 41.23
N ASN A 258 43.43 25.48 39.96
CA ASN A 258 43.47 26.85 39.43
C ASN A 258 42.43 27.79 40.06
N ALA A 259 41.22 27.31 40.37
CA ALA A 259 40.15 28.15 40.90
C ALA A 259 40.48 28.73 42.30
N LYS A 260 41.12 27.93 43.18
CA LYS A 260 41.56 28.38 44.51
C LYS A 260 42.81 29.27 44.43
N ALA A 261 43.79 28.90 43.59
CA ALA A 261 45.00 29.69 43.41
C ALA A 261 44.71 31.12 42.91
N GLY A 262 43.82 31.28 41.92
CA GLY A 262 43.47 32.60 41.39
C GLY A 262 42.87 33.56 42.43
N ASN A 263 41.95 33.06 43.27
CA ASN A 263 41.31 33.87 44.31
C ASN A 263 42.29 34.34 45.40
N ILE A 264 43.29 33.51 45.75
CA ILE A 264 44.35 33.89 46.70
C ILE A 264 45.24 35.00 46.13
N ILE A 265 45.59 34.94 44.84
CA ILE A 265 46.40 35.96 44.17
C ILE A 265 45.67 37.31 44.14
N GLN A 266 44.39 37.35 43.77
CA GLN A 266 43.62 38.61 43.70
C GLN A 266 43.49 39.34 45.05
N THR A 267 43.59 38.61 46.17
CA THR A 267 43.59 39.22 47.51
C THR A 267 44.84 40.08 47.75
N LEU A 268 45.94 39.82 47.03
CA LEU A 268 47.22 40.53 47.18
C LEU A 268 47.31 41.79 46.30
N ASP A 269 46.63 41.82 45.15
CA ASP A 269 46.72 42.91 44.17
C ASP A 269 46.20 44.26 44.72
N HIS A 270 45.22 44.22 45.63
CA HIS A 270 44.61 45.42 46.22
C HIS A 270 45.08 45.75 47.64
N ARG A 271 46.17 45.13 48.13
CA ARG A 271 46.73 45.40 49.47
C ARG A 271 46.99 46.88 49.75
N ASP A 272 47.31 47.65 48.71
CA ASP A 272 47.65 49.08 48.80
C ASP A 272 46.41 49.96 49.06
N VAL A 273 45.20 49.40 49.06
CA VAL A 273 43.96 50.07 49.50
C VAL A 273 43.93 50.20 51.03
N TRP A 274 44.40 49.18 51.77
CA TRP A 274 44.33 49.13 53.24
C TRP A 274 45.03 50.29 53.95
N LYS A 275 46.16 50.78 53.41
CA LYS A 275 46.90 51.92 53.99
C LYS A 275 46.06 53.22 53.98
N HIS A 276 45.25 53.42 52.94
CA HIS A 276 44.33 54.56 52.83
C HIS A 276 43.09 54.34 53.72
N MET A 277 42.54 53.12 53.77
CA MET A 277 41.41 52.79 54.65
C MET A 277 41.75 53.00 56.14
N TYR A 278 42.96 52.65 56.57
CA TYR A 278 43.42 52.92 57.93
C TYR A 278 43.57 54.42 58.22
N SER A 279 44.11 55.19 57.26
CA SER A 279 44.14 56.66 57.34
C SER A 279 42.73 57.23 57.45
N ASP A 280 41.79 56.77 56.64
CA ASP A 280 40.39 57.20 56.67
C ASP A 280 39.74 56.93 58.03
N LEU A 281 39.92 55.72 58.58
CA LEU A 281 39.43 55.38 59.92
C LEU A 281 39.98 56.31 61.00
N SER A 282 41.27 56.63 60.96
CA SER A 282 41.86 57.59 61.92
C SER A 282 41.24 58.99 61.81
N GLN A 283 40.94 59.45 60.59
CA GLN A 283 40.33 60.76 60.34
C GLN A 283 38.83 60.77 60.70
N MET A 284 38.12 59.65 60.49
CA MET A 284 36.73 59.45 60.88
C MET A 284 36.57 59.48 62.40
N LEU A 285 37.45 58.82 63.16
CA LEU A 285 37.43 58.86 64.63
C LEU A 285 37.82 60.25 65.14
N ALA A 286 38.84 60.89 64.55
CA ALA A 286 39.22 62.27 64.87
C ALA A 286 38.09 63.29 64.58
N SER A 287 37.19 63.00 63.63
CA SER A 287 36.06 63.88 63.29
C SER A 287 35.05 64.10 64.43
N GLY A 288 35.09 63.29 65.49
CA GLY A 288 34.33 63.53 66.73
C GLY A 288 34.78 64.79 67.49
N ASN A 289 35.95 65.36 67.15
CA ASN A 289 36.62 66.43 67.90
C ASN A 289 36.67 66.14 69.41
N PRO A 290 37.30 65.01 69.81
CA PRO A 290 37.34 64.56 71.19
C PRO A 290 38.13 65.54 72.06
N GLN A 291 37.69 65.69 73.30
CA GLN A 291 38.24 66.65 74.26
C GLN A 291 39.66 66.25 74.67
N PRO A 292 40.67 67.15 74.60
CA PRO A 292 42.07 66.80 74.87
C PRO A 292 42.28 66.30 76.31
N GLU A 293 41.45 66.73 77.25
CA GLU A 293 41.43 66.26 78.63
C GLU A 293 41.22 64.75 78.73
N LEU A 294 40.53 64.13 77.77
CA LEU A 294 40.22 62.70 77.74
C LEU A 294 41.39 61.82 77.26
N PHE A 295 42.44 62.41 76.69
CA PHE A 295 43.69 61.70 76.32
C PHE A 295 44.85 61.98 77.26
N SER A 296 44.65 62.83 78.28
CA SER A 296 45.69 63.20 79.25
C SER A 296 46.20 62.02 80.10
N GLY A 297 45.39 60.97 80.24
CA GLY A 297 45.64 59.84 81.13
C GLY A 297 45.38 60.13 82.61
N ASP A 298 44.98 61.35 82.96
CA ASP A 298 44.74 61.80 84.33
C ASP A 298 43.30 61.46 84.78
N PRO A 299 43.09 60.57 85.78
CA PRO A 299 41.76 60.14 86.21
C PRO A 299 40.85 61.28 86.67
N ASP A 300 41.40 62.33 87.28
CA ASP A 300 40.60 63.40 87.87
C ASP A 300 40.06 64.34 86.77
N LEU A 301 40.88 64.63 85.75
CA LEU A 301 40.47 65.42 84.59
C LEU A 301 39.45 64.67 83.72
N VAL A 302 39.61 63.36 83.55
CA VAL A 302 38.63 62.51 82.86
C VAL A 302 37.31 62.45 83.63
N SER A 303 37.37 62.36 84.96
CA SER A 303 36.18 62.28 85.83
C SER A 303 35.39 63.59 85.91
N ALA A 304 36.04 64.73 85.72
CA ALA A 304 35.39 66.05 85.68
C ALA A 304 34.40 66.22 84.50
N ILE A 305 34.53 65.42 83.43
CA ILE A 305 33.61 65.43 82.28
C ILE A 305 32.64 64.25 82.41
N PRO A 306 31.32 64.47 82.64
CA PRO A 306 30.33 63.42 82.71
C PRO A 306 30.32 62.55 81.44
N PRO A 307 30.21 61.20 81.53
CA PRO A 307 30.28 60.32 80.36
C PRO A 307 29.37 60.74 79.21
N ALA A 308 28.13 61.12 79.53
CA ALA A 308 27.11 61.63 78.62
C ALA A 308 27.52 62.83 77.75
N GLN A 309 28.56 63.58 78.13
CA GLN A 309 29.06 64.77 77.43
C GLN A 309 30.38 64.52 76.68
N ARG A 310 31.02 63.36 76.85
CA ARG A 310 32.33 63.06 76.27
C ARG A 310 32.20 62.80 74.76
N ARG A 311 32.87 63.61 73.95
CA ARG A 311 32.89 63.49 72.48
C ARG A 311 33.88 62.44 71.94
N VAL A 312 33.85 61.22 72.50
CA VAL A 312 34.74 60.12 72.10
C VAL A 312 34.01 59.13 71.20
N LEU A 313 34.74 58.53 70.25
CA LEU A 313 34.30 57.49 69.34
C LEU A 313 35.31 56.34 69.45
N ASP A 314 34.89 55.21 70.02
CA ASP A 314 35.74 54.04 70.22
C ASP A 314 35.44 52.99 69.15
N LEU A 315 36.47 52.46 68.49
CA LEU A 315 36.33 51.48 67.40
C LEU A 315 36.31 50.05 67.95
N VAL A 316 35.18 49.35 67.77
CA VAL A 316 34.97 47.97 68.26
C VAL A 316 35.37 46.93 67.21
N SER A 317 34.91 47.09 65.97
CA SER A 317 35.35 46.27 64.84
C SER A 317 35.40 47.07 63.53
N PHE A 318 36.29 46.63 62.65
CA PHE A 318 36.29 47.05 61.25
C PHE A 318 36.53 45.82 60.36
N ASP A 319 35.47 45.40 59.68
CA ASP A 319 35.44 44.17 58.88
C ASP A 319 35.34 44.53 57.39
N SER A 320 36.16 43.93 56.52
CA SER A 320 36.16 44.17 55.08
C SER A 320 36.00 42.88 54.26
N GLU A 321 34.95 42.80 53.45
CA GLU A 321 34.70 41.67 52.55
C GLU A 321 35.16 42.01 51.12
N TYR A 322 36.06 41.18 50.58
CA TYR A 322 36.57 41.29 49.20
C TYR A 322 35.77 40.37 48.26
N PRO A 323 35.43 40.81 47.04
CA PRO A 323 34.71 39.99 46.07
C PRO A 323 35.60 38.85 45.54
N THR A 324 35.06 37.63 45.47
CA THR A 324 35.75 36.44 44.92
C THR A 324 35.31 36.16 43.48
N VAL A 325 36.22 35.64 42.66
CA VAL A 325 35.94 35.23 41.28
C VAL A 325 35.62 33.75 41.22
N ASN A 326 34.32 33.44 41.09
CA ASN A 326 33.85 32.10 40.76
C ASN A 326 33.76 31.94 39.23
N ARG A 327 34.80 31.38 38.61
CA ARG A 327 34.83 31.11 37.15
C ARG A 327 33.83 30.05 36.68
N ASN A 328 33.28 29.23 37.57
CA ASN A 328 32.31 28.19 37.22
C ASN A 328 30.86 28.74 37.18
N ALA A 329 30.66 30.05 37.33
CA ALA A 329 29.38 30.73 37.21
C ALA A 329 28.91 30.98 35.76
N SER A 330 29.27 30.11 34.81
CA SER A 330 28.60 30.07 33.50
C SER A 330 27.14 29.63 33.72
N SER A 331 26.21 30.59 33.63
CA SER A 331 24.78 30.46 33.94
C SER A 331 24.41 30.16 35.41
N SER A 332 24.65 31.13 36.31
CA SER A 332 23.84 31.26 37.54
C SER A 332 23.62 32.73 37.93
N ARG A 333 22.45 33.28 37.59
CA ARG A 333 21.97 34.57 38.11
C ARG A 333 21.19 34.31 39.41
N THR A 334 21.91 34.19 40.53
CA THR A 334 21.27 33.98 41.84
C THR A 334 21.87 34.90 42.91
N THR A 335 21.13 35.96 43.21
CA THR A 335 21.13 36.71 44.50
C THR A 335 22.49 37.06 45.14
N GLY A 336 23.19 38.03 44.55
CA GLY A 336 24.13 38.91 45.25
C GLY A 336 24.04 40.30 44.63
N ALA A 337 23.66 41.33 45.41
CA ALA A 337 23.28 42.63 44.85
C ALA A 337 24.42 43.28 44.04
N SER A 338 24.18 43.45 42.74
CA SER A 338 25.14 43.89 41.72
C SER A 338 24.95 45.37 41.36
N ASP A 339 25.02 46.25 42.35
CA ASP A 339 25.05 47.71 42.15
C ASP A 339 26.45 48.16 41.69
N SER A 340 26.86 47.70 40.50
CA SER A 340 28.20 47.89 39.95
C SER A 340 28.16 48.19 38.44
N ASP A 341 27.46 49.26 38.05
CA ASP A 341 27.31 49.77 36.67
C ASP A 341 28.60 50.39 36.09
N SER A 342 29.76 49.93 36.57
CA SER A 342 31.09 50.49 36.30
C SER A 342 32.22 49.44 36.31
N GLY A 343 31.91 48.16 36.49
CA GLY A 343 32.87 47.03 36.35
C GLY A 343 33.97 46.91 37.42
N ASN A 344 34.12 47.88 38.32
CA ASN A 344 35.13 47.87 39.38
C ASN A 344 34.70 47.01 40.58
N PRO A 345 35.64 46.33 41.28
CA PRO A 345 35.35 45.54 42.47
C PRO A 345 34.90 46.43 43.63
N ILE A 346 33.86 46.01 44.34
CA ILE A 346 33.32 46.71 45.53
C ILE A 346 33.74 45.93 46.78
N VAL A 347 34.58 46.53 47.62
CA VAL A 347 34.92 46.02 48.96
C VAL A 347 33.83 46.48 49.94
N ARG A 348 33.10 45.54 50.56
CA ARG A 348 32.07 45.90 51.54
C ARG A 348 32.75 46.09 52.90
N CYS A 349 32.59 47.27 53.50
CA CYS A 349 33.18 47.60 54.79
C CYS A 349 32.10 47.77 55.86
N LYS A 350 32.29 47.13 57.01
CA LYS A 350 31.43 47.25 58.19
C LYS A 350 32.27 47.82 59.34
N MET A 351 31.81 48.93 59.91
CA MET A 351 32.46 49.62 61.02
C MET A 351 31.50 49.61 62.21
N VAL A 352 31.98 49.17 63.38
CA VAL A 352 31.23 49.21 64.64
C VAL A 352 31.94 50.16 65.58
N VAL A 353 31.23 51.20 66.03
CA VAL A 353 31.73 52.20 66.99
C VAL A 353 30.81 52.31 68.20
N GLU A 354 31.43 52.56 69.34
CA GLU A 354 30.76 52.91 70.59
C GLU A 354 31.03 54.38 70.94
N THR A 355 30.13 54.99 71.70
CA THR A 355 30.30 56.35 72.23
C THR A 355 29.53 56.50 73.55
N PRO A 356 30.12 57.11 74.59
CA PRO A 356 29.45 57.34 75.87
C PRO A 356 28.47 58.54 75.85
N ASN A 357 28.40 59.26 74.73
CA ASN A 357 27.56 60.45 74.56
C ASN A 357 26.07 60.10 74.60
N ALA A 358 25.27 60.84 75.38
CA ALA A 358 23.83 60.61 75.52
C ALA A 358 23.04 60.81 74.21
N GLU A 359 23.54 61.61 73.27
CA GLU A 359 22.98 61.78 71.92
C GLU A 359 23.79 61.02 70.85
N GLY A 360 24.33 59.83 71.17
CA GLY A 360 25.26 59.08 70.32
C GLY A 360 24.87 58.97 68.83
N VAL A 361 23.59 58.78 68.49
CA VAL A 361 23.10 58.74 67.09
C VAL A 361 23.28 60.09 66.37
N SER A 362 22.94 61.19 67.05
CA SER A 362 23.11 62.56 66.55
C SER A 362 24.61 62.89 66.39
N PHE A 363 25.41 62.48 67.37
CA PHE A 363 26.86 62.66 67.38
C PHE A 363 27.56 61.88 66.24
N ILE A 364 27.23 60.60 66.02
CA ILE A 364 27.77 59.78 64.93
C ILE A 364 27.33 60.32 63.55
N ASN A 365 26.12 60.85 63.42
CA ASN A 365 25.63 61.42 62.16
C ASN A 365 26.30 62.77 61.82
N SER A 366 26.62 63.58 62.84
CA SER A 366 27.28 64.88 62.69
C SER A 366 28.82 64.82 62.61
N SER A 367 29.43 63.72 63.08
CA SER A 367 30.86 63.40 62.92
C SER A 367 31.10 62.44 61.76
N ILE A 368 31.04 61.12 61.99
CA ILE A 368 31.45 60.08 61.04
C ILE A 368 30.66 60.14 59.73
N LEU A 369 29.32 60.19 59.76
CA LEU A 369 28.53 60.22 58.52
C LEU A 369 28.65 61.55 57.77
N ASN A 370 28.92 62.65 58.47
CA ASN A 370 29.22 63.95 57.89
C ASN A 370 30.59 63.93 57.18
N TRP A 371 31.63 63.41 57.85
CA TRP A 371 32.94 63.18 57.25
C TRP A 371 32.84 62.31 55.99
N LEU A 372 32.11 61.18 56.05
CA LEU A 372 31.92 60.29 54.90
C LEU A 372 31.18 60.96 53.73
N ARG A 373 30.23 61.87 53.99
CA ARG A 373 29.53 62.65 52.94
C ARG A 373 30.45 63.69 52.29
N ASN A 374 31.33 64.32 53.08
CA ASN A 374 32.22 65.38 52.59
C ASN A 374 33.49 64.83 51.90
N ASN A 375 33.85 63.56 52.14
CA ASN A 375 35.06 62.91 51.64
C ASN A 375 34.79 61.79 50.61
N GLN A 376 33.62 61.79 49.97
CA GLN A 376 33.20 60.72 49.02
C GLN A 376 34.15 60.54 47.84
N ASP A 377 34.65 61.65 47.31
CA ASP A 377 35.56 61.71 46.15
C ASP A 377 36.76 62.57 46.54
N ARG A 378 37.98 62.05 46.36
CA ARG A 378 39.22 62.63 46.89
C ARG A 378 40.40 62.33 45.99
N ASP A 379 41.15 63.37 45.65
CA ASP A 379 42.39 63.24 44.89
C ASP A 379 43.45 62.43 45.67
N GLY A 380 44.24 61.63 44.95
CA GLY A 380 45.28 60.77 45.53
C GLY A 380 44.81 59.49 46.26
N VAL A 381 43.51 59.16 46.27
CA VAL A 381 42.97 57.92 46.89
C VAL A 381 42.49 56.95 45.79
N PRO A 382 42.89 55.65 45.80
CA PRO A 382 42.58 54.71 44.72
C PRO A 382 41.14 54.15 44.74
N TYR A 383 40.23 54.76 45.49
CA TYR A 383 38.81 54.35 45.58
C TYR A 383 37.92 55.55 45.88
N ARG A 384 36.65 55.41 45.49
CA ARG A 384 35.56 56.32 45.84
C ARG A 384 34.77 55.74 47.00
N LEU A 385 34.44 56.54 48.01
CA LEU A 385 33.61 56.11 49.13
C LEU A 385 32.12 56.18 48.73
N ILE A 386 31.44 55.04 48.75
CA ILE A 386 30.01 54.91 48.48
C ILE A 386 29.29 54.76 49.82
N VAL A 387 28.42 55.72 50.17
CA VAL A 387 27.55 55.65 51.36
C VAL A 387 26.16 55.18 50.92
N PRO A 388 25.70 53.98 51.32
CA PRO A 388 24.37 53.49 50.93
C PRO A 388 23.22 54.38 51.41
N SER A 389 22.21 54.55 50.54
CA SER A 389 20.96 55.22 50.88
C SER A 389 20.23 54.44 51.98
N GLY A 390 20.29 54.95 53.21
CA GLY A 390 19.75 54.28 54.41
C GLY A 390 20.76 54.05 55.54
N SER A 391 22.04 54.41 55.36
CA SER A 391 23.04 54.36 56.44
C SER A 391 22.75 55.37 57.57
N SER A 392 21.96 54.96 58.56
CA SER A 392 21.74 55.65 59.84
C SER A 392 22.41 54.89 60.99
N ALA A 393 22.81 55.60 62.04
CA ALA A 393 23.40 54.98 63.23
C ALA A 393 22.31 54.29 64.06
N LEU A 394 22.45 52.97 64.25
CA LEU A 394 21.60 52.14 65.09
C LEU A 394 22.20 52.03 66.50
N ILE A 395 21.36 51.98 67.54
CA ILE A 395 21.79 51.84 68.94
C ILE A 395 21.73 50.36 69.37
N PRO A 396 22.86 49.69 69.69
CA PRO A 396 22.86 48.38 70.32
C PRO A 396 22.80 48.56 71.85
N GLY A 397 21.58 48.65 72.40
CA GLY A 397 21.33 48.89 73.83
C GLY A 397 20.87 47.67 74.65
N ALA A 398 20.88 46.47 74.06
CA ALA A 398 20.43 45.24 74.71
C ALA A 398 21.64 44.37 75.08
N VAL A 399 21.92 44.27 76.39
CA VAL A 399 23.09 43.53 76.92
C VAL A 399 22.94 42.03 76.68
N MET A 400 23.90 41.45 75.97
CA MET A 400 24.10 39.99 75.88
C MET A 400 24.99 39.52 77.03
N VAL A 401 24.41 38.94 78.08
CA VAL A 401 25.15 38.15 79.07
C VAL A 401 25.24 36.71 78.55
N VAL A 402 26.46 36.17 78.48
CA VAL A 402 26.75 34.76 78.18
C VAL A 402 27.33 34.13 79.45
N PRO A 403 26.67 33.10 79.99
CA PRO A 403 27.16 31.72 79.81
C PRO A 403 26.02 30.75 79.38
N GLY A 404 26.28 29.56 78.86
CA GLY A 404 27.51 28.78 78.84
C GLY A 404 27.39 27.58 79.80
N GLY A 405 27.16 26.39 79.26
CA GLY A 405 26.98 25.17 80.05
C GLY A 405 26.35 24.02 79.24
N ASP A 406 27.16 22.98 79.07
CA ASP A 406 26.91 21.55 78.76
C ASP A 406 25.47 21.03 78.56
N GLU A 407 25.29 20.11 77.60
CA GLU A 407 24.24 19.08 77.70
C GLU A 407 24.49 18.21 78.95
N PRO A 408 23.44 17.87 79.71
CA PRO A 408 22.96 16.49 79.57
C PRO A 408 21.44 16.27 79.76
N VAL A 409 20.93 15.24 79.08
CA VAL A 409 20.00 14.19 79.57
C VAL A 409 18.83 14.58 80.51
N GLY A 410 17.59 14.20 80.14
CA GLY A 410 16.66 13.65 81.15
C GLY A 410 15.17 13.99 81.04
N ASP A 411 14.43 13.11 80.36
CA ASP A 411 12.99 12.82 80.47
C ASP A 411 12.24 13.29 81.75
N SER A 412 11.07 13.90 81.57
CA SER A 412 9.93 13.72 82.52
C SER A 412 8.53 13.87 81.90
N ALA A 413 8.12 12.83 81.14
CA ALA A 413 6.83 12.13 81.22
C ALA A 413 5.42 12.84 81.22
N ARG A 414 4.43 12.06 80.72
CA ARG A 414 2.94 12.23 80.74
C ARG A 414 2.36 13.19 79.68
N GLY A 415 1.31 12.81 78.94
CA GLY A 415 0.63 11.51 78.85
C GLY A 415 -0.49 11.54 77.79
N GLY A 416 -0.79 10.41 77.13
CA GLY A 416 -1.76 10.34 76.04
C GLY A 416 -3.09 9.65 76.40
N GLY A 417 -4.09 9.73 75.51
CA GLY A 417 -5.31 8.93 75.64
C GLY A 417 -6.49 9.29 74.72
N ASN A 418 -6.71 8.48 73.69
CA ASN A 418 -7.99 8.11 73.04
C ASN A 418 -8.92 9.18 72.42
N GLY A 419 -9.71 8.72 71.42
CA GLY A 419 -11.06 9.25 71.14
C GLY A 419 -11.34 9.53 69.66
N ALA A 420 -12.10 8.66 68.99
CA ALA A 420 -12.60 8.90 67.64
C ALA A 420 -14.13 8.84 67.61
N THR A 421 -14.78 9.70 66.81
CA THR A 421 -16.18 9.53 66.40
C THR A 421 -16.53 10.26 65.08
N HIS A 422 -17.13 9.47 64.16
CA HIS A 422 -18.11 9.79 63.10
C HIS A 422 -18.09 11.09 62.26
N ALA A 423 -18.17 10.88 60.94
CA ALA A 423 -18.68 11.82 59.94
C ALA A 423 -20.20 11.63 59.69
N PRO A 424 -20.84 12.59 58.99
CA PRO A 424 -21.66 12.26 57.81
C PRO A 424 -21.54 13.31 56.67
N ALA A 425 -22.08 13.16 55.44
CA ALA A 425 -22.38 11.99 54.58
C ALA A 425 -22.94 12.46 53.21
N VAL A 426 -22.72 11.70 52.11
CA VAL A 426 -23.71 11.33 51.04
C VAL A 426 -24.33 12.48 50.17
N ALA A 427 -24.73 12.34 48.88
CA ALA A 427 -25.13 11.20 48.03
C ALA A 427 -24.64 11.30 46.55
N THR A 428 -25.25 10.57 45.61
CA THR A 428 -24.81 9.24 45.11
C THR A 428 -25.78 8.70 44.04
N SER A 429 -25.39 8.66 42.76
CA SER A 429 -25.96 7.76 41.73
C SER A 429 -24.89 7.43 40.67
N ALA A 430 -24.54 6.18 40.27
CA ALA A 430 -25.21 4.87 40.12
C ALA A 430 -25.99 4.73 38.79
N ALA A 431 -25.95 3.63 38.00
CA ALA A 431 -25.15 2.37 37.96
C ALA A 431 -25.05 1.93 36.45
N ARG A 432 -24.83 0.69 35.93
CA ARG A 432 -24.68 -0.75 36.32
C ARG A 432 -24.09 -1.46 35.05
N ALA A 433 -23.14 -2.42 34.99
CA ALA A 433 -22.63 -3.55 35.79
C ALA A 433 -23.25 -4.95 35.45
N VAL A 434 -22.43 -6.02 35.45
CA VAL A 434 -22.69 -7.46 35.09
C VAL A 434 -22.65 -7.77 33.57
N SER A 435 -21.93 -8.75 32.95
CA SER A 435 -21.04 -9.91 33.27
C SER A 435 -21.61 -11.33 33.03
N THR A 436 -20.73 -12.30 32.67
CA THR A 436 -20.95 -13.77 32.55
C THR A 436 -22.03 -14.28 31.55
N GLY A 437 -21.98 -15.46 30.92
CA GLY A 437 -20.98 -16.53 30.89
C GLY A 437 -21.64 -17.93 30.71
N SER A 438 -21.29 -18.67 29.66
CA SER A 438 -21.61 -20.11 29.40
C SER A 438 -23.07 -20.53 29.13
N GLN A 439 -23.32 -21.26 28.02
CA GLN A 439 -23.93 -22.60 28.03
C GLN A 439 -23.83 -23.35 26.69
N LYS A 440 -24.15 -24.65 26.69
CA LYS A 440 -24.14 -25.57 25.54
C LYS A 440 -25.56 -25.76 24.97
N ALA A 441 -25.68 -26.02 23.66
CA ALA A 441 -26.58 -27.05 23.12
C ALA A 441 -26.27 -27.32 21.64
N ALA A 442 -26.60 -28.53 21.16
CA ALA A 442 -26.45 -28.92 19.76
C ALA A 442 -27.79 -28.89 19.03
N THR A 443 -27.74 -28.57 17.73
CA THR A 443 -28.72 -29.11 16.76
C THR A 443 -27.97 -29.45 15.47
N ALA A 444 -27.93 -30.75 15.13
CA ALA A 444 -27.54 -31.19 13.79
C ALA A 444 -28.80 -31.29 12.92
N TRP A 445 -28.73 -30.83 11.67
CA TRP A 445 -29.73 -31.12 10.64
C TRP A 445 -29.01 -31.57 9.37
N SER A 446 -29.54 -32.62 8.72
CA SER A 446 -28.84 -33.34 7.66
C SER A 446 -29.73 -33.60 6.44
N SER A 447 -29.24 -33.16 5.28
CA SER A 447 -29.69 -33.57 3.95
C SER A 447 -28.42 -33.75 3.11
N ALA A 448 -27.95 -34.95 2.74
CA ALA A 448 -28.56 -36.17 2.20
C ALA A 448 -28.73 -36.14 0.67
N ARG A 449 -28.04 -37.11 0.02
CA ARG A 449 -27.92 -37.35 -1.44
C ARG A 449 -27.07 -36.30 -2.19
N ALA A 450 -26.41 -36.63 -3.29
CA ALA A 450 -26.42 -37.89 -4.05
C ALA A 450 -25.00 -38.44 -4.33
N ALA A 451 -24.90 -39.73 -4.60
CA ALA A 451 -23.68 -40.38 -5.09
C ALA A 451 -23.90 -40.87 -6.53
N SER A 452 -22.86 -40.85 -7.37
CA SER A 452 -22.65 -41.88 -8.40
C SER A 452 -21.30 -41.77 -9.15
N LEU A 453 -20.63 -42.92 -9.24
CA LEU A 453 -19.92 -43.45 -10.41
C LEU A 453 -18.97 -42.55 -11.23
N ARG A 454 -17.67 -42.83 -11.10
CA ARG A 454 -16.94 -43.43 -12.25
C ARG A 454 -15.80 -44.34 -11.80
N ARG A 455 -15.52 -45.36 -12.63
CA ARG A 455 -14.42 -46.34 -12.44
C ARG A 455 -13.26 -46.03 -13.39
N GLN A 456 -12.04 -46.04 -12.83
CA GLN A 456 -10.88 -46.85 -13.24
C GLN A 456 -10.25 -46.68 -14.65
N ALA A 457 -8.98 -47.12 -14.76
CA ALA A 457 -8.04 -47.03 -15.89
C ALA A 457 -7.56 -45.60 -16.24
N GLY A 458 -6.27 -45.29 -16.43
CA GLY A 458 -5.05 -46.12 -16.31
C GLY A 458 -4.49 -46.57 -17.66
N GLY A 459 -3.38 -45.96 -18.10
CA GLY A 459 -2.72 -46.31 -19.37
C GLY A 459 -1.66 -45.29 -19.84
N SER A 460 -0.40 -45.56 -19.49
CA SER A 460 0.82 -45.23 -20.27
C SER A 460 1.40 -46.59 -20.75
N PRO A 461 2.38 -46.74 -21.68
CA PRO A 461 3.60 -45.90 -21.86
C PRO A 461 4.13 -45.81 -23.33
N VAL A 462 5.44 -45.49 -23.50
CA VAL A 462 6.31 -45.69 -24.71
C VAL A 462 6.05 -44.71 -25.87
N VAL A 463 7.00 -44.17 -26.65
CA VAL A 463 8.42 -43.72 -26.59
C VAL A 463 8.83 -43.51 -28.06
N GLU A 464 9.42 -42.35 -28.38
CA GLU A 464 10.34 -42.07 -29.51
C GLU A 464 10.86 -40.62 -29.26
N THR A 465 12.14 -40.21 -29.25
CA THR A 465 13.30 -40.40 -30.17
C THR A 465 12.97 -40.08 -31.63
N GLY A 466 13.58 -39.09 -32.30
CA GLY A 466 14.60 -38.10 -31.90
C GLY A 466 15.17 -37.45 -33.17
N GLY A 467 15.68 -36.21 -33.13
CA GLY A 467 16.12 -35.54 -34.36
C GLY A 467 16.73 -34.15 -34.17
N THR A 468 18.03 -34.10 -33.89
CA THR A 468 18.84 -32.88 -33.96
C THR A 468 19.52 -32.76 -35.33
N THR A 469 19.53 -31.55 -35.88
CA THR A 469 20.39 -31.15 -37.01
C THR A 469 21.25 -29.95 -36.59
N PRO A 470 22.57 -29.98 -36.81
CA PRO A 470 23.47 -28.89 -36.42
C PRO A 470 23.66 -27.84 -37.53
N ILE A 471 24.19 -26.69 -37.10
CA ILE A 471 25.07 -25.80 -37.88
C ILE A 471 26.49 -26.06 -37.37
#